data_AF-A0A9Q8VG22-F1
#
_entry.id   AF-A0A9Q8VG22-F1
#
_cell.length_a   1.000
_cell.length_b   1.000
_cell.length_c   1.000
_cell.angle_alpha   90.00
_cell.angle_beta   90.00
_cell.angle_gamma   90.00
#
_symmetry.space_group_name_H-M   'P 1'
#
loop_
_entity.id
_entity.type
_entity.pdbx_description
1 polymer ?
#
loop_
_entity_poly.entity_id
_entity_poly.type
_entity_poly.pdbx_seq_one_letter_code
_entity_poly.pdbx_strand_id
1 'polypeptide(L)'
;MKPTILLAATATLASVSEGCALIKSRGRDCHGTARNEGGNWYCGEVDHITFTGLGDRGSYKAVTNMGPGGRCDMQDKAYDGPLGVLADELSIHIRGPFRLKEAAVYNLGAHDTWHRVSYYHAAKQLVDNMVFLGMYGGQGSGVFDQNWGNSLAYLNADGTAGSSASQILDDVEIPSNKELAIFSGKKCNESCGFSRAEDVAFHGFGGGNKVFLFDFQMPLHQASRNDFNGDMPALWALNANIPRTAQYGGCSCWKTGCGELDIYEVLAPGDTKCKSTLHAAHAGGSSDYFARPVDRPVKIAVVFSAKESAVAIHRLDDNTAFAPNFTDRTVFTWLRGAVDGKGVSMFHVPR
;
A
#
# COMPACT_ATOMS: atom_id res chain seq x y z
N MET A 1 -3.51 -65.43 -46.04
CA MET A 1 -4.78 -65.09 -45.38
C MET A 1 -4.49 -64.62 -43.97
N LYS A 2 -4.68 -63.33 -43.68
CA LYS A 2 -5.19 -62.87 -42.36
C LYS A 2 -6.73 -63.04 -42.40
N PRO A 3 -7.51 -63.00 -41.30
CA PRO A 3 -7.30 -62.37 -39.98
C PRO A 3 -7.67 -63.36 -38.81
N THR A 4 -7.83 -63.07 -37.51
CA THR A 4 -8.26 -61.87 -36.75
C THR A 4 -7.76 -61.93 -35.30
N ILE A 5 -7.52 -60.74 -34.76
CA ILE A 5 -7.00 -60.35 -33.44
C ILE A 5 -8.09 -60.36 -32.37
N LEU A 6 -7.71 -60.59 -31.11
CA LEU A 6 -8.50 -60.19 -29.94
C LEU A 6 -7.65 -59.36 -28.94
N LEU A 7 -8.31 -58.32 -28.45
CA LEU A 7 -8.16 -57.56 -27.21
C LEU A 7 -7.37 -56.23 -27.18
N ALA A 8 -8.12 -55.23 -26.75
CA ALA A 8 -7.87 -53.81 -26.64
C ALA A 8 -6.90 -53.42 -25.52
N ALA A 9 -6.22 -52.28 -25.72
CA ALA A 9 -5.98 -51.30 -24.67
C ALA A 9 -5.87 -49.91 -25.31
N THR A 10 -6.72 -49.01 -24.85
CA THR A 10 -6.84 -47.59 -25.19
C THR A 10 -5.63 -46.78 -24.72
N ALA A 11 -5.10 -45.91 -25.58
CA ALA A 11 -4.16 -44.86 -25.22
C ALA A 11 -4.71 -43.50 -25.66
N THR A 12 -4.98 -42.62 -24.70
CA THR A 12 -5.28 -41.20 -24.91
C THR A 12 -4.09 -40.33 -24.49
N LEU A 13 -3.64 -39.52 -25.45
CA LEU A 13 -3.11 -38.15 -25.39
C LEU A 13 -2.44 -37.61 -24.11
N ALA A 14 -1.27 -37.00 -24.28
CA ALA A 14 -0.87 -35.80 -23.55
C ALA A 14 0.04 -34.91 -24.41
N SER A 15 -0.54 -33.83 -24.95
CA SER A 15 0.19 -32.64 -25.39
C SER A 15 0.72 -31.91 -24.16
N VAL A 16 2.00 -31.53 -24.19
CA VAL A 16 2.64 -30.74 -23.14
C VAL A 16 2.05 -29.33 -23.19
N SER A 17 1.22 -28.98 -22.21
CA SER A 17 0.96 -27.59 -21.85
C SER A 17 1.74 -27.31 -20.58
N GLU A 18 2.65 -26.34 -20.62
CA GLU A 18 3.31 -25.80 -19.44
C GLU A 18 2.28 -25.02 -18.64
N GLY A 19 1.56 -25.75 -17.79
CA GLY A 19 0.66 -25.20 -16.80
C GLY A 19 1.45 -24.53 -15.69
N CYS A 20 1.08 -23.28 -15.41
CA CYS A 20 1.38 -22.53 -14.21
C CYS A 20 1.37 -23.46 -12.97
N ALA A 21 2.52 -23.64 -12.34
CA ALA A 21 2.63 -24.36 -11.08
C ALA A 21 1.89 -23.57 -10.00
N LEU A 22 0.64 -23.94 -9.77
CA LEU A 22 -0.11 -23.65 -8.56
C LEU A 22 0.72 -24.15 -7.37
N ILE A 23 1.32 -23.22 -6.64
CA ILE A 23 1.95 -23.47 -5.34
C ILE A 23 0.82 -23.88 -4.39
N LYS A 24 0.61 -25.19 -4.24
CA LYS A 24 -0.08 -25.75 -3.08
C LYS A 24 0.90 -25.74 -1.90
N SER A 25 0.97 -24.63 -1.18
CA SER A 25 1.42 -24.65 0.21
C SER A 25 0.29 -24.18 1.11
N ARG A 26 -0.18 -25.12 1.95
CA ARG A 26 -1.03 -24.88 3.11
C ARG A 26 -0.55 -23.62 3.86
N GLY A 27 -1.50 -22.76 4.22
CA GLY A 27 -1.24 -21.53 4.97
C GLY A 27 -0.30 -21.76 6.15
N ARG A 28 0.81 -21.04 6.14
CA ARG A 28 1.51 -20.68 7.36
C ARG A 28 1.38 -19.18 7.47
N ASP A 29 0.31 -18.73 8.13
CA ASP A 29 0.10 -17.34 8.54
C ASP A 29 1.09 -16.91 9.67
N CYS A 30 2.04 -17.80 10.01
CA CYS A 30 2.97 -17.68 11.11
C CYS A 30 4.18 -18.60 10.87
N HIS A 31 5.36 -18.01 10.72
CA HIS A 31 6.65 -18.69 10.74
C HIS A 31 7.19 -18.74 12.17
N GLY A 32 7.47 -19.93 12.69
CA GLY A 32 7.98 -20.09 14.05
C GLY A 32 6.90 -20.09 15.13
N THR A 33 7.24 -19.66 16.33
CA THR A 33 6.33 -19.68 17.50
C THR A 33 5.67 -18.33 17.66
N ALA A 34 4.34 -18.30 17.56
CA ALA A 34 3.55 -17.11 17.84
C ALA A 34 3.75 -16.62 19.28
N ARG A 35 3.99 -15.33 19.45
CA ARG A 35 4.14 -14.64 20.73
C ARG A 35 3.19 -13.45 20.79
N ASN A 36 2.49 -13.32 21.90
CA ASN A 36 1.70 -12.13 22.19
C ASN A 36 2.59 -11.14 22.95
N GLU A 37 2.80 -9.97 22.35
CA GLU A 37 3.56 -8.86 22.94
C GLU A 37 2.64 -7.64 22.99
N GLY A 38 2.14 -7.32 24.19
CA GLY A 38 1.29 -6.14 24.39
C GLY A 38 -0.04 -6.16 23.65
N GLY A 39 -0.60 -7.34 23.37
CA GLY A 39 -1.84 -7.51 22.59
C GLY A 39 -1.62 -7.80 21.11
N ASN A 40 -0.40 -7.67 20.61
CA ASN A 40 -0.04 -7.93 19.22
C ASN A 40 0.59 -9.32 19.08
N TRP A 41 0.17 -10.06 18.05
CA TRP A 41 0.72 -11.38 17.76
C TRP A 41 1.84 -11.29 16.71
N TYR A 42 3.02 -11.76 17.11
CA TYR A 42 4.21 -11.83 16.29
C TYR A 42 4.68 -13.26 16.12
N CYS A 43 5.11 -13.60 14.92
CA CYS A 43 5.68 -14.90 14.58
C CYS A 43 7.14 -14.74 14.16
N GLY A 44 7.43 -14.87 12.86
CA GLY A 44 8.78 -14.83 12.33
C GLY A 44 9.08 -13.50 11.66
N GLU A 45 10.34 -13.09 11.75
CA GLU A 45 10.86 -12.06 10.86
C GLU A 45 10.89 -12.60 9.42
N VAL A 46 10.43 -11.77 8.47
CA VAL A 46 10.36 -12.09 7.05
C VAL A 46 10.88 -10.92 6.21
N ASP A 47 11.32 -11.23 4.99
CA ASP A 47 11.70 -10.26 3.96
C ASP A 47 10.65 -10.20 2.83
N HIS A 48 9.58 -10.99 2.93
CA HIS A 48 8.50 -11.03 1.96
C HIS A 48 7.16 -11.46 2.58
N ILE A 49 6.09 -10.76 2.24
CA ILE A 49 4.70 -11.14 2.56
C ILE A 49 3.85 -11.02 1.29
N THR A 50 3.15 -12.09 0.91
CA THR A 50 2.12 -12.06 -0.15
C THR A 50 0.72 -12.18 0.45
N PHE A 51 -0.16 -11.25 0.09
CA PHE A 51 -1.61 -11.29 0.30
C PHE A 51 -2.30 -11.90 -0.91
N THR A 52 -3.13 -12.92 -0.68
CA THR A 52 -3.98 -13.57 -1.70
C THR A 52 -5.44 -13.57 -1.25
N GLY A 53 -6.35 -14.01 -2.13
CA GLY A 53 -7.79 -14.02 -1.81
C GLY A 53 -8.45 -12.65 -1.92
N LEU A 54 -7.76 -11.68 -2.52
CA LEU A 54 -8.19 -10.28 -2.66
C LEU A 54 -9.33 -10.10 -3.69
N GLY A 55 -9.47 -11.04 -4.61
CA GLY A 55 -10.46 -10.99 -5.67
C GLY A 55 -11.88 -11.11 -5.13
N ASP A 56 -12.64 -10.03 -5.27
CA ASP A 56 -13.96 -9.87 -4.67
C ASP A 56 -14.86 -8.97 -5.53
N ARG A 57 -16.17 -9.14 -5.36
CA ARG A 57 -17.22 -8.26 -5.88
C ARG A 57 -18.03 -7.73 -4.72
N GLY A 58 -18.12 -6.42 -4.61
CA GLY A 58 -18.89 -5.78 -3.56
C GLY A 58 -19.13 -4.31 -3.83
N SER A 59 -19.46 -3.58 -2.77
CA SER A 59 -19.61 -2.14 -2.81
C SER A 59 -19.23 -1.53 -1.46
N TYR A 60 -18.74 -0.31 -1.49
CA TYR A 60 -18.57 0.54 -0.32
C TYR A 60 -19.37 1.84 -0.47
N LYS A 61 -19.48 2.64 0.60
CA LYS A 61 -20.18 3.93 0.55
C LYS A 61 -19.20 5.05 0.25
N ALA A 62 -19.21 5.54 -0.99
CA ALA A 62 -18.43 6.71 -1.39
C ALA A 62 -19.17 7.98 -0.98
N VAL A 63 -18.47 8.94 -0.36
CA VAL A 63 -19.04 10.24 -0.03
C VAL A 63 -19.38 11.00 -1.31
N THR A 64 -20.53 11.66 -1.33
CA THR A 64 -21.01 12.49 -2.43
C THR A 64 -21.19 13.94 -2.03
N ASN A 65 -21.43 14.21 -0.75
CA ASN A 65 -21.54 15.57 -0.24
C ASN A 65 -21.27 15.61 1.29
N MET A 66 -20.66 16.70 1.73
CA MET A 66 -20.46 17.03 3.15
C MET A 66 -21.16 18.36 3.43
N GLY A 67 -22.39 18.28 3.93
CA GLY A 67 -23.29 19.41 4.13
C GLY A 67 -23.20 20.07 5.52
N PRO A 68 -23.99 21.14 5.73
CA PRO A 68 -24.08 21.83 7.02
C PRO A 68 -24.49 20.90 8.18
N GLY A 69 -24.05 21.23 9.39
CA GLY A 69 -24.41 20.49 10.61
C GLY A 69 -23.86 19.05 10.66
N GLY A 70 -22.80 18.75 9.91
CA GLY A 70 -22.21 17.42 9.87
C GLY A 70 -22.98 16.41 9.02
N ARG A 71 -23.84 16.85 8.08
CA ARG A 71 -24.48 15.94 7.13
C ARG A 71 -23.44 15.29 6.23
N CYS A 72 -23.42 13.97 6.19
CA CYS A 72 -22.55 13.19 5.31
C CYS A 72 -23.41 12.35 4.38
N ASP A 73 -23.48 12.76 3.11
CA ASP A 73 -24.22 12.04 2.10
C ASP A 73 -23.26 11.08 1.39
N MET A 74 -23.68 9.82 1.23
CA MET A 74 -22.89 8.77 0.60
C MET A 74 -23.73 7.96 -0.38
N GLN A 75 -23.10 7.37 -1.38
CA GLN A 75 -23.72 6.46 -2.34
C GLN A 75 -22.94 5.15 -2.46
N ASP A 76 -23.60 4.11 -2.94
CA ASP A 76 -22.90 2.86 -3.27
C ASP A 76 -21.94 3.06 -4.43
N LYS A 77 -20.69 2.65 -4.23
CA LYS A 77 -19.69 2.49 -5.28
C LYS A 77 -19.30 1.02 -5.35
N ALA A 78 -19.64 0.39 -6.46
CA ALA A 78 -19.32 -1.01 -6.70
C ALA A 78 -17.85 -1.18 -7.10
N TYR A 79 -17.31 -2.34 -6.76
CA TYR A 79 -16.04 -2.85 -7.27
C TYR A 79 -16.23 -4.32 -7.67
N ASP A 80 -15.52 -4.73 -8.73
CA ASP A 80 -15.51 -6.11 -9.20
C ASP A 80 -14.16 -6.36 -9.86
N GLY A 81 -13.32 -7.18 -9.23
CA GLY A 81 -12.02 -7.45 -9.80
C GLY A 81 -11.08 -8.29 -8.94
N PRO A 82 -9.95 -8.71 -9.52
CA PRO A 82 -9.01 -9.64 -8.90
C PRO A 82 -8.27 -9.10 -7.67
N LEU A 83 -8.32 -7.79 -7.44
CA LEU A 83 -7.77 -7.12 -6.26
C LEU A 83 -8.84 -6.43 -5.40
N GLY A 84 -10.12 -6.63 -5.71
CA GLY A 84 -11.22 -5.95 -5.03
C GLY A 84 -11.02 -4.44 -4.99
N VAL A 85 -11.18 -3.84 -3.80
CA VAL A 85 -11.00 -2.40 -3.58
C VAL A 85 -9.57 -1.90 -3.78
N LEU A 86 -8.56 -2.77 -3.75
CA LEU A 86 -7.16 -2.35 -3.93
C LEU A 86 -6.81 -1.99 -5.38
N ALA A 87 -7.72 -2.24 -6.34
CA ALA A 87 -7.57 -1.76 -7.72
C ALA A 87 -7.93 -0.28 -7.89
N ASP A 88 -8.67 0.31 -6.95
CA ASP A 88 -8.98 1.74 -6.93
C ASP A 88 -7.70 2.58 -6.81
N GLU A 89 -7.85 3.90 -6.95
CA GLU A 89 -6.78 4.85 -6.65
C GLU A 89 -6.35 4.73 -5.20
N LEU A 90 -5.07 4.47 -4.98
CA LEU A 90 -4.46 4.46 -3.67
C LEU A 90 -3.60 5.70 -3.45
N SER A 91 -3.65 6.24 -2.24
CA SER A 91 -2.70 7.24 -1.74
C SER A 91 -1.77 6.57 -0.75
N ILE A 92 -0.50 6.98 -0.71
CA ILE A 92 0.48 6.42 0.23
C ILE A 92 0.59 7.36 1.42
N HIS A 93 0.72 6.83 2.62
CA HIS A 93 0.77 7.60 3.85
C HIS A 93 1.96 7.16 4.68
N ILE A 94 2.56 8.13 5.36
CA ILE A 94 3.71 7.93 6.22
C ILE A 94 3.42 8.59 7.56
N ARG A 95 3.74 7.88 8.65
CA ARG A 95 3.79 8.39 10.01
C ARG A 95 5.21 8.29 10.54
N GLY A 96 5.71 9.35 11.16
CA GLY A 96 7.04 9.38 11.76
C GLY A 96 7.15 8.63 13.10
N PRO A 97 8.37 8.35 13.60
CA PRO A 97 9.68 8.76 13.07
C PRO A 97 10.09 8.04 11.77
N PHE A 98 10.28 8.80 10.68
CA PHE A 98 10.46 8.21 9.35
C PHE A 98 11.36 9.08 8.47
N ARG A 99 12.27 8.48 7.71
CA ARG A 99 13.08 9.17 6.68
C ARG A 99 12.80 8.55 5.33
N LEU A 100 12.13 9.29 4.44
CA LEU A 100 11.89 8.87 3.07
C LEU A 100 13.03 9.36 2.17
N LYS A 101 13.82 8.43 1.59
CA LYS A 101 14.96 8.76 0.74
C LYS A 101 14.58 8.78 -0.75
N GLU A 102 13.88 7.76 -1.20
CA GLU A 102 13.36 7.67 -2.56
C GLU A 102 11.98 7.00 -2.58
N ALA A 103 11.13 7.42 -3.52
CA ALA A 103 9.87 6.76 -3.80
C ALA A 103 9.62 6.72 -5.31
N ALA A 104 9.09 5.62 -5.82
CA ALA A 104 8.75 5.48 -7.22
C ALA A 104 7.45 4.68 -7.39
N VAL A 105 6.65 5.06 -8.38
CA VAL A 105 5.43 4.33 -8.74
C VAL A 105 5.54 3.87 -10.18
N TYR A 106 5.13 2.63 -10.45
CA TYR A 106 5.16 2.03 -11.78
C TYR A 106 3.80 1.46 -12.14
N ASN A 107 3.43 1.61 -13.41
CA ASN A 107 2.30 0.91 -14.00
C ASN A 107 2.77 -0.02 -15.11
N LEU A 108 2.04 -1.12 -15.32
CA LEU A 108 2.27 -2.02 -16.44
C LEU A 108 1.78 -1.36 -17.74
N GLY A 109 2.69 -1.19 -18.70
CA GLY A 109 2.39 -0.70 -20.05
C GLY A 109 2.32 -1.81 -21.09
N ALA A 110 2.47 -1.44 -22.36
CA ALA A 110 2.52 -2.39 -23.47
C ALA A 110 3.78 -3.27 -23.41
N HIS A 111 3.72 -4.44 -24.06
CA HIS A 111 4.83 -5.38 -24.17
C HIS A 111 5.44 -5.79 -22.81
N ASP A 112 4.59 -5.95 -21.80
CA ASP A 112 4.98 -6.41 -20.46
C ASP A 112 6.14 -5.58 -19.85
N THR A 113 6.14 -4.27 -20.12
CA THR A 113 7.11 -3.32 -19.59
C THR A 113 6.47 -2.46 -18.51
N TRP A 114 7.12 -2.40 -17.34
CA TRP A 114 6.70 -1.57 -16.22
C TRP A 114 7.36 -0.19 -16.34
N HIS A 115 6.56 0.86 -16.43
CA HIS A 115 7.04 2.23 -16.62
C HIS A 115 6.88 3.03 -15.33
N ARG A 116 7.93 3.75 -14.92
CA ARG A 116 7.88 4.68 -13.80
C ARG A 116 6.96 5.85 -14.16
N VAL A 117 5.87 6.01 -13.43
CA VAL A 117 4.86 7.05 -13.64
C VAL A 117 4.97 8.20 -12.63
N SER A 118 5.67 7.98 -11.51
CA SER A 118 5.97 9.01 -10.51
C SER A 118 7.29 8.70 -9.82
N TYR A 119 8.02 9.73 -9.40
CA TYR A 119 9.32 9.60 -8.76
C TYR A 119 9.61 10.73 -7.77
N TYR A 120 10.29 10.39 -6.69
CA TYR A 120 10.83 11.31 -5.71
C TYR A 120 12.21 10.84 -5.26
N HIS A 121 13.13 11.80 -5.09
CA HIS A 121 14.44 11.56 -4.50
C HIS A 121 14.85 12.74 -3.60
N ALA A 122 14.92 12.49 -2.30
CA ALA A 122 15.12 13.50 -1.26
C ALA A 122 16.43 14.26 -1.41
N ALA A 123 17.57 13.56 -1.42
CA ALA A 123 18.88 14.23 -1.48
C ALA A 123 19.13 14.99 -2.80
N LYS A 124 18.46 14.63 -3.88
CA LYS A 124 18.54 15.33 -5.18
C LYS A 124 17.49 16.43 -5.32
N GLN A 125 16.56 16.53 -4.38
CA GLN A 125 15.42 17.44 -4.44
C GLN A 125 14.69 17.34 -5.79
N LEU A 126 14.45 16.10 -6.22
CA LEU A 126 13.78 15.80 -7.48
C LEU A 126 12.40 15.21 -7.20
N VAL A 127 11.39 15.77 -7.87
CA VAL A 127 10.04 15.22 -7.89
C VAL A 127 9.52 15.19 -9.32
N ASP A 128 8.87 14.10 -9.69
CA ASP A 128 8.19 13.92 -10.97
C ASP A 128 6.82 13.27 -10.74
N ASN A 129 5.77 13.94 -11.21
CA ASN A 129 4.37 13.55 -11.07
C ASN A 129 4.00 13.03 -9.66
N MET A 130 4.45 13.71 -8.61
CA MET A 130 4.15 13.37 -7.22
C MET A 130 3.90 14.64 -6.41
N VAL A 131 2.98 14.59 -5.45
CA VAL A 131 2.68 15.70 -4.54
C VAL A 131 2.60 15.19 -3.11
N PHE A 132 3.15 15.99 -2.19
CA PHE A 132 3.08 15.74 -0.76
C PHE A 132 1.98 16.59 -0.13
N LEU A 133 1.06 15.93 0.55
CA LEU A 133 -0.08 16.51 1.24
C LEU A 133 -0.07 16.06 2.71
N GLY A 134 -0.98 16.58 3.51
CA GLY A 134 -1.26 16.07 4.84
C GLY A 134 -2.59 16.59 5.37
N MET A 135 -3.07 16.04 6.49
CA MET A 135 -4.29 16.50 7.16
C MET A 135 -4.07 17.83 7.92
N TYR A 136 -3.70 18.87 7.17
CA TYR A 136 -3.36 20.21 7.68
C TYR A 136 -4.26 21.30 7.08
N GLY A 137 -5.44 20.94 6.54
CA GLY A 137 -6.42 21.89 5.99
C GLY A 137 -6.62 23.11 6.89
N GLY A 138 -6.66 24.31 6.29
CA GLY A 138 -6.70 25.58 7.00
C GLY A 138 -5.32 26.17 7.34
N GLN A 139 -4.23 25.44 7.09
CA GLN A 139 -2.85 25.96 7.19
C GLN A 139 -2.32 26.31 5.80
N GLY A 140 -2.74 27.44 5.26
CA GLY A 140 -2.31 27.95 3.96
C GLY A 140 -3.04 27.37 2.75
N SER A 141 -3.51 26.13 2.83
CA SER A 141 -4.37 25.49 1.82
C SER A 141 -5.36 24.52 2.45
N GLY A 142 -6.31 24.01 1.66
CA GLY A 142 -7.39 23.18 2.16
C GLY A 142 -8.30 23.91 3.16
N VAL A 143 -9.15 23.16 3.85
CA VAL A 143 -10.16 23.70 4.76
C VAL A 143 -10.12 23.06 6.14
N PHE A 144 -10.53 23.82 7.14
CA PHE A 144 -10.77 23.35 8.50
C PHE A 144 -12.18 23.75 8.93
N ASP A 145 -12.86 22.85 9.62
CA ASP A 145 -14.07 23.17 10.36
C ASP A 145 -14.19 22.26 11.59
N GLN A 146 -15.08 22.61 12.51
CA GLN A 146 -15.25 21.89 13.77
C GLN A 146 -16.00 20.55 13.64
N ASN A 147 -16.66 20.29 12.51
CA ASN A 147 -17.39 19.04 12.28
C ASN A 147 -16.44 17.94 11.77
N TRP A 148 -15.55 18.30 10.85
CA TRP A 148 -14.73 17.34 10.10
C TRP A 148 -13.23 17.52 10.29
N GLY A 149 -12.81 18.51 11.07
CA GLY A 149 -11.40 18.78 11.34
C GLY A 149 -10.66 19.27 10.09
N ASN A 150 -9.40 18.90 9.98
CA ASN A 150 -8.55 19.27 8.85
C ASN A 150 -8.87 18.41 7.61
N SER A 151 -8.99 19.03 6.44
CA SER A 151 -8.92 18.32 5.16
C SER A 151 -7.46 18.08 4.77
N LEU A 152 -7.24 17.49 3.59
CA LEU A 152 -5.95 17.62 2.90
C LEU A 152 -5.56 19.10 2.74
N ALA A 153 -4.25 19.33 2.76
CA ALA A 153 -3.56 20.56 2.41
C ALA A 153 -2.20 20.20 1.80
N TYR A 154 -1.58 21.12 1.05
CA TYR A 154 -0.17 20.97 0.68
C TYR A 154 0.68 20.86 1.95
N LEU A 155 1.66 19.96 1.94
CA LEU A 155 2.61 19.79 3.02
C LEU A 155 3.75 20.81 2.89
N ASN A 156 4.30 21.29 4.00
CA ASN A 156 5.58 22.00 3.99
C ASN A 156 6.76 21.04 3.75
N ALA A 157 7.91 21.58 3.32
CA ALA A 157 9.10 20.80 3.00
C ALA A 157 9.66 20.01 4.20
N ASP A 158 9.47 20.51 5.43
CA ASP A 158 9.84 19.81 6.66
C ASP A 158 8.93 18.62 7.00
N GLY A 159 7.78 18.49 6.34
CA GLY A 159 6.81 17.42 6.59
C GLY A 159 6.09 17.48 7.95
N THR A 160 5.91 18.69 8.50
CA THR A 160 5.41 18.91 9.87
C THR A 160 4.12 19.74 9.96
N ALA A 161 3.75 20.44 8.88
CA ALA A 161 2.62 21.38 8.83
C ALA A 161 2.10 21.57 7.39
N GLY A 162 1.01 22.34 7.27
CA GLY A 162 0.49 22.75 5.96
C GLY A 162 1.27 23.90 5.32
N SER A 163 1.09 24.03 4.01
CA SER A 163 1.68 25.06 3.14
C SER A 163 0.61 25.66 2.23
N SER A 164 0.85 26.88 1.73
CA SER A 164 -0.01 27.53 0.73
C SER A 164 0.21 27.03 -0.70
N ALA A 165 1.30 26.30 -0.95
CA ALA A 165 1.63 25.74 -2.26
C ALA A 165 2.38 24.41 -2.12
N SER A 166 2.36 23.61 -3.19
CA SER A 166 3.13 22.36 -3.25
C SER A 166 4.62 22.63 -3.06
N GLN A 167 5.24 21.82 -2.18
CA GLN A 167 6.67 21.82 -1.94
C GLN A 167 7.21 20.41 -2.15
N ILE A 168 8.50 20.32 -2.48
CA ILE A 168 9.24 19.06 -2.46
C ILE A 168 9.57 18.79 -0.99
N LEU A 169 9.37 17.55 -0.54
CA LEU A 169 9.78 17.14 0.79
C LEU A 169 11.32 17.21 0.89
N ASP A 170 11.84 17.78 1.97
CA ASP A 170 13.28 17.84 2.20
C ASP A 170 13.84 16.46 2.56
N ASP A 171 15.17 16.30 2.51
CA ASP A 171 15.83 15.12 3.08
C ASP A 171 15.87 15.20 4.61
N VAL A 172 14.69 15.03 5.21
CA VAL A 172 14.43 15.20 6.64
C VAL A 172 13.90 13.92 7.29
N GLU A 173 13.98 13.89 8.62
CA GLU A 173 13.24 12.94 9.43
C GLU A 173 11.89 13.53 9.80
N ILE A 174 10.81 12.86 9.39
CA ILE A 174 9.45 13.14 9.82
C ILE A 174 9.36 12.77 11.30
N PRO A 175 9.04 13.69 12.23
CA PRO A 175 8.96 13.40 13.65
C PRO A 175 7.81 12.45 14.02
N SER A 176 7.88 11.86 15.22
CA SER A 176 6.76 11.09 15.79
C SER A 176 5.44 11.84 15.69
N ASN A 177 4.36 11.10 15.40
CA ASN A 177 2.99 11.63 15.28
C ASN A 177 2.78 12.67 14.16
N LYS A 178 3.80 12.95 13.35
CA LYS A 178 3.63 13.71 12.10
C LYS A 178 3.34 12.74 10.98
N GLU A 179 2.35 13.12 10.20
CA GLU A 179 1.85 12.32 9.09
C GLU A 179 1.82 13.14 7.81
N LEU A 180 2.06 12.44 6.71
CA LEU A 180 1.93 12.98 5.37
C LEU A 180 1.29 11.94 4.45
N ALA A 181 0.76 12.44 3.33
CA ALA A 181 0.19 11.65 2.26
C ALA A 181 0.89 11.98 0.94
N ILE A 182 1.01 10.98 0.07
CA ILE A 182 1.63 11.05 -1.24
C ILE A 182 0.59 10.66 -2.29
N PHE A 183 0.38 11.57 -3.24
CA PHE A 183 -0.50 11.40 -4.38
C PHE A 183 0.29 11.60 -5.69
N SER A 184 -0.34 11.29 -6.82
CA SER A 184 0.22 11.71 -8.11
C SER A 184 0.16 13.23 -8.24
N GLY A 185 1.04 13.81 -9.06
CA GLY A 185 1.05 15.24 -9.36
C GLY A 185 -0.13 15.69 -10.23
N LYS A 186 -1.03 14.77 -10.60
CA LYS A 186 -2.19 15.04 -11.44
C LYS A 186 -3.37 15.50 -10.60
N LYS A 187 -3.78 16.76 -10.77
CA LYS A 187 -5.00 17.30 -10.14
C LYS A 187 -6.23 16.50 -10.55
N CYS A 188 -7.16 16.36 -9.61
CA CYS A 188 -8.46 15.77 -9.86
C CYS A 188 -9.26 16.57 -10.89
N ASN A 189 -10.01 15.82 -11.69
CA ASN A 189 -11.20 16.31 -12.38
C ASN A 189 -12.43 15.60 -11.77
N GLU A 190 -13.55 15.59 -12.49
CA GLU A 190 -14.79 14.92 -12.08
C GLU A 190 -14.63 13.42 -11.74
N SER A 191 -13.56 12.76 -12.18
CA SER A 191 -13.35 11.32 -11.96
C SER A 191 -12.83 10.93 -10.58
N CYS A 192 -12.39 11.88 -9.75
CA CYS A 192 -11.97 11.58 -8.37
C CYS A 192 -13.14 11.37 -7.40
N GLY A 193 -14.37 11.69 -7.80
CA GLY A 193 -15.51 11.77 -6.88
C GLY A 193 -15.44 13.00 -5.98
N PHE A 194 -16.15 12.96 -4.85
CA PHE A 194 -16.21 14.09 -3.92
C PHE A 194 -14.85 14.32 -3.24
N SER A 195 -14.44 15.58 -3.17
CA SER A 195 -13.35 16.02 -2.30
C SER A 195 -13.80 17.22 -1.49
N ARG A 196 -13.44 17.22 -0.20
CA ARG A 196 -13.77 18.31 0.72
C ARG A 196 -12.98 19.59 0.41
N ALA A 197 -11.79 19.45 -0.18
CA ALA A 197 -10.93 20.56 -0.57
C ALA A 197 -10.47 20.36 -2.03
N GLU A 198 -11.28 20.85 -2.96
CA GLU A 198 -11.09 20.64 -4.41
C GLU A 198 -9.77 21.25 -4.94
N ASP A 199 -9.28 22.32 -4.32
CA ASP A 199 -8.06 23.04 -4.70
C ASP A 199 -6.77 22.21 -4.53
N VAL A 200 -6.82 21.26 -3.58
CA VAL A 200 -5.76 20.31 -3.23
C VAL A 200 -6.16 18.85 -3.48
N ALA A 201 -7.16 18.63 -4.33
CA ALA A 201 -7.56 17.30 -4.74
C ALA A 201 -6.67 16.77 -5.88
N PHE A 202 -5.97 15.66 -5.61
CA PHE A 202 -5.12 14.97 -6.58
C PHE A 202 -5.53 13.52 -6.76
N HIS A 203 -5.24 12.97 -7.93
CA HIS A 203 -5.42 11.56 -8.23
C HIS A 203 -4.47 10.72 -7.37
N GLY A 204 -4.99 9.62 -6.83
CA GLY A 204 -4.14 8.56 -6.30
C GLY A 204 -3.54 7.71 -7.43
N PHE A 205 -2.94 6.60 -7.05
CA PHE A 205 -2.33 5.63 -7.95
C PHE A 205 -3.28 4.45 -8.14
N GLY A 206 -4.02 4.48 -9.24
CA GLY A 206 -5.03 3.46 -9.58
C GLY A 206 -4.50 2.33 -10.45
N GLY A 207 -5.39 1.37 -10.73
CA GLY A 207 -5.14 0.26 -11.63
C GLY A 207 -4.78 -1.04 -10.92
N GLY A 208 -5.07 -2.16 -11.59
CA GLY A 208 -4.84 -3.50 -11.04
C GLY A 208 -3.40 -3.99 -11.11
N ASN A 209 -2.53 -3.32 -11.90
CA ASN A 209 -1.12 -3.66 -12.03
C ASN A 209 -0.29 -2.42 -11.75
N LYS A 210 0.18 -2.30 -10.51
CA LYS A 210 0.98 -1.16 -10.05
C LYS A 210 2.05 -1.61 -9.06
N VAL A 211 3.19 -0.94 -9.05
CA VAL A 211 4.28 -1.18 -8.10
C VAL A 211 4.63 0.12 -7.40
N PHE A 212 4.77 0.08 -6.09
CA PHE A 212 5.39 1.14 -5.32
C PHE A 212 6.76 0.68 -4.85
N LEU A 213 7.79 1.47 -5.11
CA LEU A 213 9.13 1.26 -4.57
C LEU A 213 9.44 2.36 -3.56
N PHE A 214 10.04 1.98 -2.43
CA PHE A 214 10.44 2.91 -1.38
C PHE A 214 11.85 2.61 -0.90
N ASP A 215 12.65 3.65 -0.69
CA ASP A 215 13.90 3.62 0.08
C ASP A 215 13.67 4.48 1.33
N PHE A 216 13.70 3.86 2.51
CA PHE A 216 13.35 4.55 3.75
C PHE A 216 13.98 3.94 5.00
N GLN A 217 13.98 4.72 6.08
CA GLN A 217 14.37 4.32 7.42
C GLN A 217 13.27 4.67 8.43
N MET A 218 13.12 3.86 9.47
CA MET A 218 12.21 4.08 10.60
C MET A 218 13.03 4.14 11.90
N PRO A 219 13.75 5.24 12.17
CA PRO A 219 14.65 5.34 13.32
C PRO A 219 13.88 5.33 14.64
N LEU A 220 14.51 4.88 15.74
CA LEU A 220 13.91 4.93 17.07
C LEU A 220 13.88 6.37 17.60
N HIS A 221 12.75 6.78 18.18
CA HIS A 221 12.60 8.08 18.82
C HIS A 221 12.20 7.92 20.29
N GLN A 222 13.16 7.45 21.10
CA GLN A 222 12.94 7.07 22.50
C GLN A 222 12.28 8.16 23.36
N ALA A 223 12.64 9.42 23.13
CA ALA A 223 12.11 10.56 23.89
C ALA A 223 10.60 10.75 23.73
N SER A 224 10.02 10.28 22.62
CA SER A 224 8.59 10.46 22.31
C SER A 224 7.70 9.29 22.72
N ARG A 225 8.24 8.20 23.29
CA ARG A 225 7.48 6.94 23.51
C ARG A 225 6.23 7.06 24.39
N ASN A 226 6.14 8.12 25.19
CA ASN A 226 4.99 8.39 26.05
C ASN A 226 3.98 9.36 25.40
N ASP A 227 4.29 9.87 24.21
CA ASP A 227 3.42 10.75 23.44
C ASP A 227 2.38 9.95 22.64
N PHE A 228 1.30 10.60 22.24
CA PHE A 228 0.34 10.03 21.31
C PHE A 228 1.02 9.66 19.99
N ASN A 229 0.88 8.40 19.55
CA ASN A 229 1.59 7.82 18.40
C ASN A 229 3.13 8.01 18.44
N GLY A 230 3.69 8.09 19.65
CA GLY A 230 5.11 8.25 19.88
C GLY A 230 5.93 7.03 19.48
N ASP A 231 6.97 7.21 18.64
CA ASP A 231 7.89 6.14 18.24
C ASP A 231 7.20 4.94 17.56
N MET A 232 6.07 5.20 16.88
CA MET A 232 5.22 4.25 16.16
C MET A 232 5.13 4.60 14.66
N PRO A 233 6.25 4.54 13.91
CA PRO A 233 6.22 4.91 12.50
C PRO A 233 5.44 3.91 11.68
N ALA A 234 4.95 4.38 10.54
CA ALA A 234 4.21 3.52 9.63
C ALA A 234 4.32 3.99 8.18
N LEU A 235 4.12 3.04 7.27
CA LEU A 235 3.93 3.21 5.84
C LEU A 235 2.68 2.41 5.46
N TRP A 236 1.65 3.07 4.93
CA TRP A 236 0.41 2.40 4.52
C TRP A 236 -0.17 3.02 3.24
N ALA A 237 -1.13 2.33 2.65
CA ALA A 237 -1.89 2.80 1.50
C ALA A 237 -3.37 2.91 1.85
N LEU A 238 -4.00 4.03 1.53
CA LEU A 238 -5.46 4.22 1.65
C LEU A 238 -6.09 4.33 0.29
N ASN A 239 -7.33 3.84 0.14
CA ASN A 239 -8.19 4.33 -0.94
C ASN A 239 -8.19 5.86 -0.93
N ALA A 240 -7.86 6.48 -2.06
CA ALA A 240 -7.62 7.91 -2.17
C ALA A 240 -8.86 8.77 -1.82
N ASN A 241 -10.05 8.17 -1.79
CA ASN A 241 -11.26 8.84 -1.32
C ASN A 241 -11.24 9.11 0.20
N ILE A 242 -10.57 8.29 1.00
CA ILE A 242 -10.50 8.46 2.46
C ILE A 242 -9.86 9.81 2.83
N PRO A 243 -8.63 10.11 2.41
CA PRO A 243 -8.01 11.41 2.67
C PRO A 243 -8.69 12.57 1.94
N ARG A 244 -9.29 12.36 0.77
CA ARG A 244 -10.03 13.43 0.08
C ARG A 244 -11.28 13.91 0.84
N THR A 245 -11.75 13.16 1.84
CA THR A 245 -12.88 13.53 2.70
C THR A 245 -12.44 13.84 4.13
N ALA A 246 -12.71 12.96 5.09
CA ALA A 246 -12.35 13.09 6.50
C ALA A 246 -11.69 11.78 6.96
N GLN A 247 -10.38 11.66 6.76
CA GLN A 247 -9.59 10.44 7.03
C GLN A 247 -9.82 9.90 8.45
N TYR A 248 -9.72 10.77 9.45
CA TYR A 248 -9.92 10.42 10.86
C TYR A 248 -11.34 10.72 11.37
N GLY A 249 -12.27 11.06 10.47
CA GLY A 249 -13.65 11.39 10.79
C GLY A 249 -14.64 10.27 10.46
N GLY A 250 -15.91 10.48 10.81
CA GLY A 250 -16.98 9.54 10.47
C GLY A 250 -17.45 9.60 9.00
N CYS A 251 -17.11 10.67 8.28
CA CYS A 251 -17.53 10.88 6.88
C CYS A 251 -16.42 10.51 5.89
N SER A 252 -16.13 9.22 5.83
CA SER A 252 -15.25 8.62 4.83
C SER A 252 -15.74 7.22 4.51
N CYS A 253 -15.24 6.67 3.41
CA CYS A 253 -15.60 5.31 3.01
C CYS A 253 -14.91 4.21 3.84
N TRP A 254 -13.97 4.57 4.75
CA TRP A 254 -13.11 3.61 5.45
C TRP A 254 -13.91 2.57 6.22
N LYS A 255 -14.87 3.02 7.04
CA LYS A 255 -15.77 2.12 7.82
C LYS A 255 -16.70 1.28 6.96
N THR A 256 -16.81 1.59 5.67
CA THR A 256 -17.63 0.85 4.70
C THR A 256 -16.79 -0.05 3.79
N GLY A 257 -15.50 -0.22 4.10
CA GLY A 257 -14.65 -1.23 3.49
C GLY A 257 -13.95 -0.80 2.21
N CYS A 258 -13.76 0.50 1.96
CA CYS A 258 -13.13 0.96 0.71
C CYS A 258 -11.63 0.70 0.58
N GLY A 259 -10.97 0.21 1.64
CA GLY A 259 -9.63 -0.36 1.56
C GLY A 259 -8.54 0.49 2.20
N GLU A 260 -7.72 -0.19 3.00
CA GLU A 260 -6.44 0.25 3.54
C GLU A 260 -5.49 -0.95 3.60
N LEU A 261 -4.23 -0.74 3.24
CA LEU A 261 -3.17 -1.74 3.35
C LEU A 261 -2.01 -1.15 4.14
N ASP A 262 -1.82 -1.63 5.35
CA ASP A 262 -0.63 -1.36 6.14
C ASP A 262 0.53 -2.16 5.56
N ILE A 263 1.57 -1.45 5.11
CA ILE A 263 2.73 -2.05 4.48
C ILE A 263 3.74 -2.39 5.56
N TYR A 264 4.20 -1.38 6.30
CA TYR A 264 5.05 -1.50 7.48
C TYR A 264 4.42 -0.67 8.59
N GLU A 265 3.84 -1.29 9.61
CA GLU A 265 3.27 -0.57 10.76
C GLU A 265 3.86 -1.06 12.09
N VAL A 266 4.40 -0.13 12.87
CA VAL A 266 4.81 -0.37 14.24
C VAL A 266 3.60 -0.19 15.17
N LEU A 267 3.14 -1.28 15.79
CA LEU A 267 1.90 -1.30 16.59
C LEU A 267 2.07 -0.91 18.07
N ALA A 268 3.30 -0.69 18.53
CA ALA A 268 3.57 -0.26 19.89
C ALA A 268 4.78 0.69 19.97
N PRO A 269 4.80 1.68 20.88
CA PRO A 269 5.89 2.64 21.00
C PRO A 269 7.27 1.99 21.13
N GLY A 270 8.14 2.27 20.16
CA GLY A 270 9.52 1.79 20.16
C GLY A 270 9.70 0.31 19.85
N ASP A 271 8.66 -0.37 19.37
CA ASP A 271 8.80 -1.73 18.85
C ASP A 271 9.66 -1.73 17.58
N THR A 272 10.32 -2.85 17.36
CA THR A 272 11.28 -3.10 16.28
C THR A 272 10.71 -4.01 15.20
N LYS A 273 9.39 -4.25 15.25
CA LYS A 273 8.66 -5.13 14.33
C LYS A 273 7.58 -4.33 13.61
N CYS A 274 7.50 -4.51 12.31
CA CYS A 274 6.51 -3.89 11.44
C CYS A 274 5.51 -4.95 10.95
N LYS A 275 4.23 -4.71 11.21
CA LYS A 275 3.12 -5.54 10.74
C LYS A 275 2.64 -5.07 9.38
N SER A 276 1.99 -5.98 8.66
CA SER A 276 1.25 -5.69 7.45
C SER A 276 -0.17 -6.23 7.59
N THR A 277 -1.15 -5.38 7.31
CA THR A 277 -2.58 -5.69 7.54
C THR A 277 -3.40 -5.13 6.39
N LEU A 278 -4.39 -5.90 5.94
CA LEU A 278 -5.42 -5.43 5.03
C LEU A 278 -6.68 -5.08 5.83
N HIS A 279 -7.18 -3.89 5.61
CA HIS A 279 -8.45 -3.38 6.11
C HIS A 279 -9.40 -3.14 4.93
N ALA A 280 -10.30 -4.09 4.67
CA ALA A 280 -11.34 -3.98 3.64
C ALA A 280 -12.64 -4.63 4.14
N ALA A 281 -13.58 -4.95 3.25
CA ALA A 281 -14.78 -5.73 3.62
C ALA A 281 -14.42 -7.03 4.37
N HIS A 282 -13.31 -7.66 3.95
CA HIS A 282 -12.63 -8.69 4.71
C HIS A 282 -11.26 -8.14 5.16
N ALA A 283 -10.97 -8.26 6.45
CA ALA A 283 -9.74 -7.76 7.05
C ALA A 283 -8.86 -8.89 7.55
N GLY A 284 -7.55 -8.67 7.57
CA GLY A 284 -6.60 -9.62 8.09
C GLY A 284 -5.15 -9.27 7.75
N GLY A 285 -4.23 -9.82 8.52
CA GLY A 285 -2.80 -9.64 8.33
C GLY A 285 -2.03 -10.88 8.75
N SER A 286 -0.83 -11.05 8.18
CA SER A 286 0.07 -12.11 8.61
C SER A 286 0.53 -11.86 10.04
N SER A 287 0.70 -12.91 10.86
CA SER A 287 1.36 -12.77 12.17
C SER A 287 2.89 -12.64 12.05
N ASP A 288 3.46 -12.93 10.89
CA ASP A 288 4.85 -12.56 10.58
C ASP A 288 5.03 -11.05 10.51
N TYR A 289 6.29 -10.61 10.53
CA TYR A 289 6.63 -9.19 10.57
C TYR A 289 7.91 -8.90 9.80
N PHE A 290 8.04 -7.68 9.30
CA PHE A 290 9.32 -7.15 8.84
C PHE A 290 10.07 -6.56 10.03
N ALA A 291 11.39 -6.74 10.10
CA ALA A 291 12.20 -5.96 11.03
C ALA A 291 12.09 -4.46 10.68
N ARG A 292 11.83 -3.62 11.68
CA ARG A 292 11.85 -2.17 11.53
C ARG A 292 13.24 -1.74 11.08
N PRO A 293 13.38 -0.96 9.99
CA PRO A 293 14.68 -0.47 9.53
C PRO A 293 15.19 0.66 10.44
N VAL A 294 15.68 0.30 11.64
CA VAL A 294 16.13 1.24 12.66
C VAL A 294 17.48 1.86 12.31
N ASP A 295 18.49 1.03 12.00
CA ASP A 295 19.88 1.50 11.91
C ASP A 295 20.28 1.95 10.51
N ARG A 296 19.62 1.42 9.48
CA ARG A 296 19.92 1.71 8.07
C ARG A 296 18.65 1.72 7.23
N PRO A 297 18.62 2.50 6.14
CA PRO A 297 17.52 2.43 5.19
C PRO A 297 17.38 1.04 4.58
N VAL A 298 16.15 0.72 4.17
CA VAL A 298 15.81 -0.48 3.41
C VAL A 298 15.07 -0.08 2.14
N LYS A 299 15.24 -0.89 1.10
CA LYS A 299 14.46 -0.78 -0.14
C LYS A 299 13.39 -1.85 -0.17
N ILE A 300 12.17 -1.48 -0.53
CA ILE A 300 11.07 -2.42 -0.70
C ILE A 300 10.34 -2.20 -2.02
N ALA A 301 9.69 -3.25 -2.51
CA ALA A 301 8.66 -3.23 -3.54
C ALA A 301 7.31 -3.66 -2.94
N VAL A 302 6.27 -2.90 -3.24
CA VAL A 302 4.88 -3.28 -3.01
C VAL A 302 4.23 -3.51 -4.37
N VAL A 303 4.02 -4.77 -4.73
CA VAL A 303 3.58 -5.19 -6.06
C VAL A 303 2.10 -5.57 -6.01
N PHE A 304 1.27 -4.84 -6.73
CA PHE A 304 -0.13 -5.18 -6.97
C PHE A 304 -0.23 -5.86 -8.33
N SER A 305 -0.72 -7.10 -8.36
CA SER A 305 -0.85 -7.89 -9.59
C SER A 305 -2.26 -8.43 -9.75
N ALA A 306 -3.04 -7.82 -10.63
CA ALA A 306 -4.35 -8.31 -11.02
C ALA A 306 -4.27 -9.68 -11.70
N LYS A 307 -3.21 -9.93 -12.47
CA LYS A 307 -2.98 -11.21 -13.15
C LYS A 307 -2.85 -12.37 -12.15
N GLU A 308 -2.15 -12.15 -11.05
CA GLU A 308 -1.93 -13.16 -10.02
C GLU A 308 -2.94 -13.06 -8.86
N SER A 309 -3.87 -12.09 -8.90
CA SER A 309 -4.83 -11.79 -7.82
C SER A 309 -4.16 -11.65 -6.44
N ALA A 310 -3.03 -10.96 -6.42
CA ALA A 310 -2.15 -10.89 -5.27
C ALA A 310 -1.53 -9.51 -5.08
N VAL A 311 -1.20 -9.20 -3.83
CA VAL A 311 -0.36 -8.06 -3.45
C VAL A 311 0.80 -8.58 -2.65
N ALA A 312 2.03 -8.24 -3.03
CA ALA A 312 3.23 -8.62 -2.29
C ALA A 312 3.97 -7.40 -1.76
N ILE A 313 4.54 -7.54 -0.56
CA ILE A 313 5.50 -6.62 0.03
C ILE A 313 6.82 -7.38 0.09
N HIS A 314 7.85 -6.87 -0.56
CA HIS A 314 9.12 -7.55 -0.69
C HIS A 314 10.29 -6.61 -0.45
N ARG A 315 11.22 -7.04 0.40
CA ARG A 315 12.51 -6.36 0.57
C ARG A 315 13.40 -6.59 -0.65
N LEU A 316 13.94 -5.51 -1.18
CA LEU A 316 14.85 -5.49 -2.32
C LEU A 316 16.30 -5.51 -1.88
N ASP A 317 17.19 -5.88 -2.80
CA ASP A 317 18.62 -5.69 -2.63
C ASP A 317 18.94 -4.20 -2.46
N ASP A 318 19.86 -3.87 -1.53
CA ASP A 318 20.22 -2.49 -1.19
C ASP A 318 20.74 -1.69 -2.40
N ASN A 319 21.30 -2.36 -3.41
CA ASN A 319 21.81 -1.76 -4.64
C ASN A 319 20.74 -1.59 -5.74
N THR A 320 19.49 -1.98 -5.51
CA THR A 320 18.42 -1.85 -6.49
C THR A 320 18.22 -0.37 -6.84
N ALA A 321 18.37 -0.04 -8.12
CA ALA A 321 18.10 1.30 -8.62
C ALA A 321 16.64 1.43 -9.05
N PHE A 322 15.99 2.56 -8.74
CA PHE A 322 14.62 2.83 -9.20
C PHE A 322 14.64 3.32 -10.65
N ALA A 323 15.03 2.42 -11.56
CA ALA A 323 15.20 2.69 -12.98
C ALA A 323 13.89 3.19 -13.63
N PRO A 324 13.95 3.92 -14.76
CA PRO A 324 12.74 4.38 -15.44
C PRO A 324 11.80 3.26 -15.87
N ASN A 325 12.33 2.07 -16.17
CA ASN A 325 11.54 0.91 -16.59
C ASN A 325 12.06 -0.37 -15.96
N PHE A 326 11.17 -1.35 -15.81
CA PHE A 326 11.51 -2.74 -15.48
C PHE A 326 10.82 -3.72 -16.43
N THR A 327 11.40 -4.91 -16.58
CA THR A 327 10.74 -6.02 -17.28
C THR A 327 9.72 -6.68 -16.36
N ASP A 328 8.66 -7.27 -16.93
CA ASP A 328 7.71 -8.07 -16.15
C ASP A 328 8.38 -9.22 -15.40
N ARG A 329 9.42 -9.82 -15.99
CA ARG A 329 10.24 -10.84 -15.30
C ARG A 329 10.86 -10.30 -14.01
N THR A 330 11.40 -9.08 -14.03
CA THR A 330 11.97 -8.45 -12.83
C THR A 330 10.91 -8.26 -11.76
N VAL A 331 9.77 -7.64 -12.11
CA VAL A 331 8.68 -7.40 -11.15
C VAL A 331 8.10 -8.72 -10.62
N PHE A 332 8.02 -9.75 -11.45
CA PHE A 332 7.56 -11.07 -11.06
C PHE A 332 8.46 -11.72 -9.99
N THR A 333 9.77 -11.44 -9.98
CA THR A 333 10.64 -11.91 -8.88
C THR A 333 10.27 -11.27 -7.55
N TRP A 334 9.91 -9.99 -7.54
CA TRP A 334 9.47 -9.30 -6.33
C TRP A 334 8.11 -9.80 -5.84
N LEU A 335 7.23 -10.17 -6.76
CA LEU A 335 5.92 -10.76 -6.45
C LEU A 335 6.04 -12.16 -5.84
N ARG A 336 7.02 -12.96 -6.26
CA ARG A 336 7.20 -14.34 -5.78
C ARG A 336 8.07 -14.45 -4.53
N GLY A 337 8.93 -13.47 -4.29
CA GLY A 337 9.92 -13.52 -3.21
C GLY A 337 11.05 -14.52 -3.47
N ALA A 338 11.83 -14.83 -2.44
CA ALA A 338 12.97 -15.73 -2.53
C ALA A 338 12.56 -17.16 -2.94
N VAL A 339 13.28 -17.74 -3.91
CA VAL A 339 12.98 -19.07 -4.48
C VAL A 339 13.17 -20.20 -3.46
N ASP A 340 14.04 -20.03 -2.46
CA ASP A 340 14.25 -21.01 -1.39
C ASP A 340 13.17 -20.98 -0.30
N GLY A 341 12.22 -20.03 -0.38
CA GLY A 341 11.09 -19.88 0.53
C GLY A 341 11.46 -19.40 1.94
N LYS A 342 12.72 -19.02 2.18
CA LYS A 342 13.13 -18.49 3.49
C LYS A 342 12.68 -17.04 3.63
N GLY A 343 12.12 -16.70 4.79
CA GLY A 343 11.63 -15.35 5.07
C GLY A 343 10.46 -14.94 4.16
N VAL A 344 9.67 -15.91 3.66
CA VAL A 344 8.51 -15.68 2.79
C VAL A 344 7.24 -16.07 3.54
N SER A 345 6.36 -15.10 3.79
CA SER A 345 5.02 -15.32 4.32
C SER A 345 3.97 -15.23 3.23
N MET A 346 2.90 -16.02 3.36
CA MET A 346 1.71 -15.91 2.51
C MET A 346 0.49 -15.89 3.41
N PHE A 347 -0.29 -14.81 3.31
CA PHE A 347 -1.54 -14.62 4.01
C PHE A 347 -2.71 -14.72 3.02
N HIS A 348 -3.69 -15.55 3.33
CA HIS A 348 -4.92 -15.65 2.54
C HIS A 348 -6.03 -14.87 3.25
N VAL A 349 -6.56 -13.85 2.60
CA VAL A 349 -7.66 -13.05 3.16
C VAL A 349 -8.90 -13.94 3.25
N PRO A 350 -9.46 -14.18 4.45
CA PRO A 350 -10.62 -15.03 4.62
C PRO A 350 -11.87 -14.39 4.02
N ARG A 351 -12.76 -15.22 3.46
CA ARG A 351 -14.08 -14.81 2.96
C ARG A 351 -15.16 -15.18 3.97
#